data_AF-A5FZP1-F1
#
_entry.id   AF-A5FZP1-F1
#
_cell.length_a   1.000
_cell.length_b   1.000
_cell.length_c   1.000
_cell.angle_alpha   90.00
_cell.angle_beta   90.00
_cell.angle_gamma   90.00
#
_symmetry.space_group_name_H-M   'P 1'
#
loop_
_entity.id
_entity.type
_entity.pdbx_description
1 polymer ?
#
loop_
_entity_poly.entity_id
_entity_poly.type
_entity_poly.pdbx_seq_one_letter_code
_entity_poly.pdbx_strand_id
1 'polypeptide(L)'
;METRGVIVTFLRIVDALYGAIARAGRRGAFGPDRDLAAAIALRIARLVGRIADLAARLEAGTLHPPRRQAPRRSAPRPRAPSALPRRRGLAAAGGFEIRGYASQLAHLLNQPEMAAILAADPRFGRAVRPLCHLLRIPLPAALAPQPILLRRPEPASGTPSQRLCNHSSAPAPDRAAPSAPLAVALRPSG
;
A
#
# COMPACT_ATOMS: atom_id res chain seq x y z
N MET A 1 -16.31 8.15 -23.95
CA MET A 1 -15.52 6.92 -24.17
C MET A 1 -14.02 7.09 -23.87
N GLU A 2 -13.56 8.26 -23.41
CA GLU A 2 -12.11 8.54 -23.26
C GLU A 2 -11.44 7.91 -22.03
N THR A 3 -12.21 7.63 -20.98
CA THR A 3 -11.68 7.08 -19.71
C THR A 3 -10.94 5.75 -19.88
N ARG A 4 -11.44 4.88 -20.77
CA ARG A 4 -10.81 3.58 -21.06
C ARG A 4 -9.41 3.73 -21.67
N GLY A 5 -9.26 4.66 -22.62
CA GLY A 5 -7.97 4.92 -23.27
C GLY A 5 -6.91 5.42 -22.28
N VAL A 6 -7.32 6.29 -21.35
CA VAL A 6 -6.47 6.84 -20.30
C VAL A 6 -6.01 5.75 -19.32
N ILE A 7 -6.90 4.83 -18.93
CA ILE A 7 -6.56 3.68 -18.07
C ILE A 7 -5.59 2.72 -18.76
N VAL A 8 -5.84 2.37 -20.02
CA VAL A 8 -4.94 1.50 -20.78
C VAL A 8 -3.55 2.14 -20.91
N THR A 9 -3.49 3.44 -21.19
CA THR A 9 -2.24 4.19 -21.28
C THR A 9 -1.50 4.21 -19.94
N PHE A 10 -2.23 4.42 -18.84
CA PHE A 10 -1.68 4.34 -17.48
C PHE A 10 -1.04 2.97 -17.21
N LEU A 11 -1.76 1.88 -17.49
CA LEU A 11 -1.28 0.52 -17.24
C LEU A 11 -0.04 0.21 -18.08
N ARG A 12 0.01 0.65 -19.35
CA ARG A 12 1.18 0.49 -20.21
C ARG A 12 2.41 1.23 -19.67
N ILE A 13 2.25 2.47 -19.20
CA ILE A 13 3.35 3.24 -18.60
C ILE A 13 3.87 2.55 -17.33
N VAL A 14 2.95 2.07 -16.49
CA VAL A 14 3.30 1.39 -15.23
C VAL A 14 4.00 0.06 -15.48
N ASP A 15 3.57 -0.71 -16.49
CA ASP A 15 4.23 -1.96 -16.89
C ASP A 15 5.64 -1.70 -17.46
N ALA A 16 5.77 -0.72 -18.35
CA ALA A 16 7.07 -0.31 -18.90
C ALA A 16 8.03 0.19 -17.81
N LEU A 17 7.51 0.94 -16.83
CA LEU A 17 8.25 1.37 -15.65
C LEU A 17 8.74 0.17 -14.82
N TYR A 18 7.89 -0.83 -14.59
CA TYR A 18 8.29 -2.06 -13.90
C TYR A 18 9.43 -2.77 -14.63
N GLY A 19 9.32 -2.94 -15.95
CA GLY A 19 10.37 -3.50 -16.79
C GLY A 19 11.69 -2.71 -16.72
N ALA A 20 11.62 -1.38 -16.68
CA ALA A 20 12.79 -0.52 -16.51
C ALA A 20 13.46 -0.70 -15.13
N ILE A 21 12.67 -0.83 -14.06
CA ILE A 21 13.16 -1.06 -12.69
C ILE A 21 13.80 -2.43 -12.55
N ALA A 22 13.20 -3.46 -13.12
CA ALA A 22 13.79 -4.80 -13.14
C ALA A 22 15.14 -4.80 -13.90
N ARG A 23 15.22 -4.13 -15.05
CA ARG A 23 16.47 -3.95 -15.81
C ARG A 23 17.52 -3.15 -15.03
N ALA A 24 17.13 -2.07 -14.36
CA ALA A 24 18.02 -1.28 -13.51
C ALA A 24 18.56 -2.10 -12.32
N GLY A 25 17.70 -2.90 -11.69
CA GLY A 25 18.08 -3.79 -10.59
C GLY A 25 19.11 -4.85 -11.02
N ARG A 26 18.92 -5.49 -12.18
CA ARG A 26 19.90 -6.43 -12.74
C ARG A 26 21.26 -5.79 -13.06
N ARG A 27 21.26 -4.51 -13.41
CA ARG A 27 22.48 -3.71 -13.64
C ARG A 27 23.14 -3.20 -12.35
N GLY A 28 22.59 -3.50 -11.16
CA GLY A 28 23.13 -3.02 -9.89
C GLY A 28 22.87 -1.53 -9.61
N ALA A 29 21.91 -0.91 -10.30
CA ALA A 29 21.61 0.52 -10.16
C ALA A 29 21.15 0.93 -8.75
N PHE A 30 20.71 -0.04 -7.95
CA PHE A 30 20.28 0.17 -6.56
C PHE A 30 21.35 -0.18 -5.52
N GLY A 31 22.60 -0.38 -5.97
CA GLY A 31 23.73 -0.75 -5.11
C GLY A 31 23.93 -2.26 -4.98
N PRO A 32 24.81 -2.70 -4.06
CA PRO A 32 25.14 -4.12 -3.87
C PRO A 32 23.98 -4.93 -3.25
N ASP A 33 22.99 -4.24 -2.69
CA ASP A 33 21.88 -4.83 -1.94
C ASP A 33 20.78 -5.34 -2.90
N ARG A 34 21.02 -6.51 -3.49
CA ARG A 34 20.10 -7.15 -4.47
C ARG A 34 18.71 -7.41 -3.89
N ASP A 35 18.64 -7.66 -2.59
CA ASP A 35 17.38 -7.92 -1.88
C ASP A 35 16.49 -6.67 -1.86
N LEU A 36 17.08 -5.48 -1.77
CA LEU A 36 16.35 -4.23 -1.87
C LEU A 36 15.72 -4.05 -3.25
N ALA A 37 16.49 -4.26 -4.31
CA ALA A 37 15.99 -4.16 -5.69
C ALA A 37 14.81 -5.12 -5.91
N ALA A 38 14.94 -6.37 -5.44
CA ALA A 38 13.89 -7.37 -5.52
C ALA A 38 12.65 -6.98 -4.70
N ALA A 39 12.83 -6.48 -3.47
CA ALA A 39 11.73 -6.04 -2.62
C ALA A 39 10.97 -4.86 -3.21
N ILE A 40 11.68 -3.90 -3.83
CA ILE A 40 11.08 -2.78 -4.55
C ILE A 40 10.30 -3.29 -5.76
N ALA A 41 10.91 -4.15 -6.59
CA ALA A 41 10.26 -4.70 -7.78
C ALA A 41 8.98 -5.47 -7.39
N LEU A 42 9.03 -6.33 -6.38
CA LEU A 42 7.87 -7.06 -5.87
C LEU A 42 6.79 -6.13 -5.33
N ARG A 43 7.18 -5.06 -4.62
CA ARG A 43 6.24 -4.05 -4.12
C ARG A 43 5.54 -3.33 -5.27
N ILE A 44 6.27 -2.96 -6.32
CA ILE A 44 5.71 -2.32 -7.51
C ILE A 44 4.77 -3.29 -8.21
N ALA A 45 5.19 -4.52 -8.49
CA ALA A 45 4.35 -5.54 -9.13
C ALA A 45 3.01 -5.74 -8.40
N ARG A 46 3.04 -5.80 -7.05
CA ARG A 46 1.81 -5.87 -6.24
C ARG A 46 0.92 -4.63 -6.37
N LEU A 47 1.51 -3.44 -6.49
CA LEU A 47 0.76 -2.21 -6.74
C LEU A 47 0.16 -2.20 -8.14
N VAL A 48 0.92 -2.61 -9.16
CA VAL A 48 0.45 -2.75 -10.55
C VAL A 48 -0.73 -3.71 -10.60
N GLY A 49 -0.60 -4.91 -10.05
CA GLY A 49 -1.67 -5.90 -10.04
C GLY A 49 -2.93 -5.40 -9.34
N ARG A 50 -2.79 -4.68 -8.22
CA ARG A 50 -3.92 -4.06 -7.53
C ARG A 50 -4.59 -2.96 -8.37
N ILE A 51 -3.80 -2.14 -9.06
CA ILE A 51 -4.33 -1.07 -9.91
C ILE A 51 -5.05 -1.67 -11.13
N ALA A 52 -4.46 -2.69 -11.76
CA ALA A 52 -5.07 -3.41 -12.88
C ALA A 52 -6.40 -4.06 -12.47
N ASP A 53 -6.47 -4.71 -11.31
CA ASP A 53 -7.74 -5.27 -10.78
C ASP A 53 -8.80 -4.19 -10.57
N LEU A 54 -8.44 -3.04 -9.97
CA LEU A 54 -9.37 -1.93 -9.79
C LEU A 54 -9.83 -1.34 -11.13
N ALA A 55 -8.93 -1.20 -12.09
CA ALA A 55 -9.24 -0.74 -13.44
C ALA A 55 -10.21 -1.69 -14.15
N ALA A 56 -9.96 -3.00 -14.11
CA ALA A 56 -10.84 -4.01 -14.70
C ALA A 56 -12.25 -3.97 -14.08
N ARG A 57 -12.33 -3.79 -12.76
CA ARG A 57 -13.62 -3.66 -12.05
C ARG A 57 -14.35 -2.37 -12.38
N LEU A 58 -13.60 -1.28 -12.59
CA LEU A 58 -14.15 0.00 -13.05
C LEU A 58 -14.71 -0.13 -14.46
N GLU A 59 -13.99 -0.76 -15.38
CA GLU A 59 -14.47 -1.05 -16.74
C GLU A 59 -15.71 -1.95 -16.74
N ALA A 60 -15.75 -2.97 -15.89
CA ALA A 60 -16.89 -3.85 -15.75
C ALA A 60 -18.10 -3.20 -15.05
N GLY A 61 -17.97 -1.97 -14.53
CA GLY A 61 -19.02 -1.33 -13.73
C GLY A 61 -19.29 -2.05 -12.40
N THR A 62 -18.40 -2.94 -11.96
CA THR A 62 -18.56 -3.79 -10.76
C THR A 62 -17.85 -3.23 -9.53
N LEU A 63 -17.64 -1.91 -9.50
CA LEU A 63 -17.09 -1.21 -8.35
C LEU A 63 -18.09 -1.25 -7.19
N HIS A 64 -18.02 -2.34 -6.41
CA HIS A 64 -18.81 -2.47 -5.22
C HIS A 64 -18.39 -1.42 -4.19
N PRO A 65 -19.37 -0.79 -3.50
CA PRO A 65 -19.08 0.12 -2.42
C PRO A 65 -18.19 -0.56 -1.37
N PRO A 66 -17.35 0.20 -0.65
CA PRO A 66 -16.58 -0.32 0.46
C PRO A 66 -17.45 -1.00 1.48
N ARG A 67 -17.44 -2.34 1.43
CA ARG A 67 -17.94 -3.19 2.49
C ARG A 67 -17.23 -2.76 3.76
N ARG A 68 -17.98 -2.27 4.74
CA ARG A 68 -17.46 -1.95 6.07
C ARG A 68 -16.71 -3.17 6.56
N GLN A 69 -15.38 -3.06 6.65
CA GLN A 69 -14.60 -4.12 7.26
C GLN A 69 -14.96 -4.14 8.74
N ALA A 70 -15.31 -5.32 9.25
CA ALA A 70 -15.48 -5.52 10.68
C ALA A 70 -14.21 -5.02 11.40
N PRO A 71 -14.35 -4.40 12.59
CA PRO A 71 -13.21 -3.88 13.33
C PRO A 71 -12.18 -4.99 13.53
N ARG A 72 -10.99 -4.81 12.95
CA ARG A 72 -9.89 -5.76 13.13
C ARG A 72 -9.48 -5.71 14.61
N ARG A 73 -9.62 -6.84 15.32
CA ARG A 73 -9.06 -7.02 16.66
C ARG A 73 -7.55 -6.75 16.61
N SER A 74 -7.12 -5.80 17.43
CA SER A 74 -5.73 -5.33 17.64
C SER A 74 -5.00 -4.75 16.41
N ALA A 75 -4.54 -3.50 16.54
CA ALA A 75 -3.65 -2.90 15.56
C ALA A 75 -2.29 -3.63 15.57
N PRO A 76 -1.71 -3.97 14.41
CA PRO A 76 -0.38 -4.56 14.37
C PRO A 76 0.65 -3.59 14.97
N ARG A 77 1.56 -4.11 15.79
CA ARG A 77 2.67 -3.35 16.39
C ARG A 77 3.44 -2.61 15.28
N PRO A 78 3.83 -1.34 15.47
CA PRO A 78 4.60 -0.59 14.49
C PRO A 78 5.90 -1.35 14.18
N ARG A 79 6.13 -1.64 12.89
CA ARG A 79 7.41 -2.23 12.46
C ARG A 79 8.51 -1.19 12.61
N ALA A 80 9.68 -1.63 13.05
CA ALA A 80 10.87 -0.80 13.09
C ALA A 80 11.10 -0.14 11.72
N PRO A 81 11.50 1.15 11.67
CA PRO A 81 11.78 1.83 10.41
C PRO A 81 12.88 1.06 9.66
N SER A 82 12.58 0.61 8.44
CA SER A 82 13.58 -0.08 7.63
C SER A 82 14.70 0.90 7.27
N ALA A 83 15.94 0.42 7.28
CA ALA A 83 17.16 1.16 6.92
C ALA A 83 17.25 1.48 5.42
N LEU A 84 16.11 1.70 4.76
CA LEU A 84 16.08 2.07 3.36
C LEU A 84 16.62 3.50 3.22
N PRO A 85 17.53 3.75 2.27
CA PRO A 85 18.07 5.08 2.03
C PRO A 85 16.94 6.04 1.61
N ARG A 86 16.39 6.78 2.58
CA ARG A 86 15.25 7.70 2.38
C ARG A 86 15.58 8.88 1.46
N ARG A 87 16.86 9.15 1.20
CA ARG A 87 17.31 10.41 0.62
C ARG A 87 17.23 10.46 -0.91
N ARG A 88 17.42 9.35 -1.62
CA ARG A 88 17.40 9.32 -3.10
C ARG A 88 16.25 8.43 -3.56
N GLY A 89 15.20 9.04 -4.09
CA GLY A 89 14.05 8.30 -4.62
C GLY A 89 14.43 7.43 -5.81
N LEU A 90 13.55 6.50 -6.18
CA LEU A 90 13.88 5.45 -7.14
C LEU A 90 14.31 6.00 -8.52
N ALA A 91 13.71 7.12 -8.93
CA ALA A 91 14.04 7.79 -10.19
C ALA A 91 15.47 8.36 -10.22
N ALA A 92 16.06 8.67 -9.06
CA ALA A 92 17.45 9.11 -9.01
C ALA A 92 18.42 7.94 -9.25
N ALA A 93 18.12 6.77 -8.68
CA ALA A 93 18.93 5.56 -8.80
C ALA A 93 18.75 4.83 -10.14
N GLY A 94 17.54 4.89 -10.71
CA GLY A 94 17.14 4.13 -11.89
C GLY A 94 17.62 4.64 -13.26
N GLY A 95 18.31 5.78 -13.31
CA GLY A 95 18.75 6.39 -14.57
C GLY A 95 17.62 7.07 -15.38
N PHE A 96 17.92 7.42 -16.63
CA PHE A 96 17.03 8.25 -17.47
C PHE A 96 15.73 7.56 -17.88
N GLU A 97 15.74 6.23 -18.11
CA GLU A 97 14.53 5.48 -18.50
C GLU A 97 13.43 5.62 -17.44
N ILE A 98 13.77 5.39 -16.16
CA ILE A 98 12.83 5.47 -15.05
C ILE A 98 12.33 6.91 -14.84
N ARG A 99 13.19 7.91 -15.02
CA ARG A 99 12.78 9.32 -15.00
C ARG A 99 11.82 9.65 -16.13
N GLY A 100 12.05 9.14 -17.33
CA GLY A 100 11.16 9.32 -18.48
C GLY A 100 9.76 8.79 -18.20
N TYR A 101 9.65 7.54 -17.73
CA TYR A 101 8.36 6.97 -17.35
C TYR A 101 7.70 7.69 -16.17
N ALA A 102 8.49 8.13 -15.17
CA ALA A 102 7.96 8.93 -14.07
C ALA A 102 7.37 10.27 -14.56
N SER A 103 8.00 10.92 -15.54
CA SER A 103 7.50 12.15 -16.16
C SER A 103 6.21 11.91 -16.95
N GLN A 104 6.15 10.83 -17.75
CA GLN A 104 4.94 10.47 -18.49
C GLN A 104 3.78 10.17 -17.55
N LEU A 105 4.06 9.44 -16.47
CA LEU A 105 3.08 9.16 -15.43
C LEU A 105 2.61 10.44 -14.72
N ALA A 106 3.53 11.35 -14.39
CA ALA A 106 3.18 12.64 -13.79
C ALA A 106 2.29 13.48 -14.72
N HIS A 107 2.59 13.50 -16.02
CA HIS A 107 1.74 14.16 -17.01
C HIS A 107 0.35 13.54 -17.05
N LEU A 108 0.26 12.21 -17.17
CA LEU A 108 -1.01 11.49 -17.22
C LEU A 108 -1.86 11.70 -15.95
N LEU A 109 -1.23 11.74 -14.77
CA LEU A 109 -1.90 11.99 -13.48
C LEU A 109 -2.44 13.41 -13.33
N ASN A 110 -1.95 14.37 -14.13
CA ASN A 110 -2.46 15.74 -14.17
C ASN A 110 -3.53 15.96 -15.24
N GLN A 111 -3.83 14.96 -16.07
CA GLN A 111 -4.92 15.05 -17.03
C GLN A 111 -6.28 15.04 -16.32
N PRO A 112 -7.25 15.86 -16.77
CA PRO A 112 -8.55 15.98 -16.11
C PRO A 112 -9.33 14.65 -16.11
N GLU A 113 -9.18 13.83 -17.14
CA GLU A 113 -9.82 12.52 -17.25
C GLU A 113 -9.29 11.56 -16.18
N MET A 114 -7.96 11.57 -15.95
CA MET A 114 -7.35 10.77 -14.88
C MET A 114 -7.76 11.29 -13.51
N ALA A 115 -7.82 12.62 -13.33
CA ALA A 115 -8.30 13.23 -12.09
C ALA A 115 -9.75 12.83 -11.79
N ALA A 116 -10.62 12.77 -12.81
CA ALA A 116 -12.00 12.31 -12.68
C ALA A 116 -12.07 10.84 -12.24
N ILE A 117 -11.23 9.97 -12.81
CA ILE A 117 -11.11 8.56 -12.38
C ILE A 117 -10.67 8.45 -10.92
N LEU A 118 -9.65 9.21 -10.53
CA LEU A 118 -9.12 9.23 -9.16
C LEU A 118 -10.15 9.74 -8.14
N ALA A 119 -10.98 10.71 -8.54
CA ALA A 119 -12.08 11.24 -7.73
C ALA A 119 -13.25 10.24 -7.62
N ALA A 120 -13.57 9.54 -8.70
CA ALA A 120 -14.64 8.55 -8.74
C ALA A 120 -14.35 7.34 -7.84
N ASP A 121 -13.09 6.88 -7.77
CA ASP A 121 -12.67 5.83 -6.83
C ASP A 121 -11.45 6.21 -5.98
N PRO A 122 -11.66 6.62 -4.72
CA PRO A 122 -10.57 6.91 -3.78
C PRO A 122 -9.63 5.72 -3.51
N ARG A 123 -10.07 4.47 -3.72
CA ARG A 123 -9.20 3.29 -3.56
C ARG A 123 -8.13 3.25 -4.63
N PHE A 124 -8.50 3.60 -5.87
CA PHE A 124 -7.56 3.73 -6.98
C PHE A 124 -6.51 4.78 -6.63
N GLY A 125 -6.94 5.95 -6.15
CA GLY A 125 -6.01 7.00 -5.72
C GLY A 125 -5.08 6.56 -4.58
N ARG A 126 -5.59 5.82 -3.58
CA ARG A 126 -4.77 5.25 -2.49
C ARG A 126 -3.74 4.22 -3.00
N ALA A 127 -4.06 3.48 -4.06
CA ALA A 127 -3.12 2.53 -4.67
C ALA A 127 -2.01 3.24 -5.46
N VAL A 128 -2.32 4.38 -6.08
CA VAL A 128 -1.37 5.19 -6.87
C VAL A 128 -0.42 6.01 -5.99
N ARG A 129 -0.86 6.48 -4.82
CA ARG A 129 -0.05 7.30 -3.89
C ARG A 129 1.33 6.71 -3.54
N PRO A 130 1.45 5.44 -3.09
CA PRO A 130 2.76 4.83 -2.82
C PRO A 130 3.70 4.87 -4.01
N LEU A 131 3.17 4.74 -5.23
CA LEU A 131 3.95 4.76 -6.46
C LEU A 131 4.45 6.17 -6.77
N CYS A 132 3.61 7.21 -6.59
CA CYS A 132 4.03 8.61 -6.69
C CYS A 132 5.17 8.94 -5.72
N HIS A 133 5.04 8.52 -4.45
CA HIS A 133 6.08 8.74 -3.44
C HIS A 133 7.39 8.02 -3.78
N LEU A 134 7.31 6.78 -4.27
CA LEU A 134 8.48 5.99 -4.66
C LEU A 134 9.27 6.66 -5.80
N LEU A 135 8.55 7.24 -6.76
CA LEU A 135 9.12 7.93 -7.91
C LEU A 135 9.42 9.41 -7.66
N ARG A 136 9.02 9.94 -6.49
CA ARG A 136 9.04 11.38 -6.15
C ARG A 136 8.29 12.27 -7.15
N ILE A 137 7.20 11.76 -7.69
CA ILE A 137 6.27 12.55 -8.48
C ILE A 137 5.47 13.44 -7.52
N PRO A 138 5.31 14.75 -7.79
CA PRO A 138 4.43 15.60 -7.00
C PRO A 138 3.01 15.05 -7.05
N LEU A 139 2.36 14.92 -5.89
CA LEU A 139 1.01 14.39 -5.84
C LEU A 139 0.05 15.42 -6.46
N PRO A 140 -0.75 15.05 -7.48
CA PRO A 140 -1.79 15.93 -8.00
C PRO A 140 -2.83 16.23 -6.91
N ALA A 141 -3.54 17.36 -7.04
CA ALA A 141 -4.52 17.80 -6.05
C ALA A 141 -5.60 16.73 -5.76
N ALA A 142 -6.04 15.99 -6.78
CA ALA A 142 -6.98 14.87 -6.65
C ALA A 142 -6.46 13.74 -5.75
N LEU A 143 -5.13 13.61 -5.60
CA LEU A 143 -4.48 12.65 -4.73
C LEU A 143 -4.07 13.24 -3.38
N ALA A 144 -4.26 14.53 -3.13
CA ALA A 144 -3.94 15.11 -1.84
C ALA A 144 -4.73 14.38 -0.72
N PRO A 145 -4.12 14.15 0.46
CA PRO A 145 -4.87 13.65 1.61
C PRO A 145 -6.04 14.59 1.85
N GLN A 146 -7.27 14.07 1.85
CA GLN A 146 -8.39 14.89 2.32
C GLN A 146 -8.07 15.24 3.78
N PRO A 147 -8.19 16.52 4.15
CA PRO A 147 -7.97 16.93 5.52
C PRO A 147 -8.88 16.06 6.39
N ILE A 148 -8.28 15.34 7.33
CA ILE A 148 -9.06 14.69 8.38
C ILE A 148 -9.70 15.87 9.10
N LEU A 149 -10.98 16.11 8.84
CA LEU A 149 -11.76 17.03 9.63
C LEU A 149 -11.67 16.46 11.05
N LEU A 150 -10.82 17.09 11.86
CA LEU A 150 -10.67 16.77 13.27
C LEU A 150 -12.10 16.78 13.80
N ARG A 151 -12.60 15.60 14.18
CA ARG A 151 -13.94 15.49 14.73
C ARG A 151 -14.01 16.56 15.81
N ARG A 152 -14.94 17.50 15.64
CA ARG A 152 -15.24 18.50 16.66
C ARG A 152 -15.36 17.73 17.97
N PRO A 153 -14.58 18.08 19.02
CA PRO A 153 -14.65 17.37 20.28
C PRO A 153 -16.12 17.32 20.68
N GLU A 154 -16.65 16.10 20.73
CA GLU A 154 -18.03 15.88 21.14
C GLU A 154 -18.11 16.46 22.56
N PRO A 155 -19.04 17.40 22.83
CA PRO A 155 -19.17 17.94 24.18
C PRO A 155 -19.35 16.73 25.10
N ALA A 156 -18.52 16.67 26.14
CA ALA A 156 -18.58 15.61 27.13
C ALA A 156 -20.00 15.61 27.70
N SER A 157 -20.85 14.71 27.20
CA SER A 157 -22.12 14.37 27.81
C SER A 157 -21.77 13.71 29.13
N GLY A 158 -21.59 14.55 30.14
CA GLY A 158 -21.31 14.16 31.51
C GLY A 158 -22.50 13.42 32.06
N THR A 159 -22.51 12.11 31.89
CA THR A 159 -23.18 11.21 32.84
C THR A 159 -22.05 10.56 33.63
N PRO A 160 -21.75 11.04 34.85
CA PRO A 160 -20.90 10.30 35.77
C PRO A 160 -21.64 9.00 36.12
N SER A 161 -21.38 7.94 35.37
CA SER A 161 -21.75 6.60 35.79
C SER A 161 -20.81 6.24 36.94
N GLN A 162 -21.26 6.57 38.15
CA GLN A 162 -20.80 5.96 39.38
C GLN A 162 -20.95 4.44 39.22
N ARG A 163 -19.90 3.77 38.75
CA ARG A 163 -19.73 2.35 39.03
C ARG A 163 -18.74 2.26 40.17
N LEU A 164 -19.33 2.16 41.35
CA LEU A 164 -18.69 1.62 42.53
C LEU A 164 -17.90 0.37 42.14
N CYS A 165 -16.63 0.40 42.54
CA CYS A 165 -15.93 -0.68 43.21
C CYS A 165 -16.64 -2.04 43.14
N ASN A 166 -16.13 -2.95 42.31
CA ASN A 166 -16.09 -4.36 42.65
C ASN A 166 -14.78 -4.94 42.12
N HIS A 167 -13.72 -4.62 42.86
CA HIS A 167 -12.52 -5.45 42.92
C HIS A 167 -12.90 -6.78 43.59
N SER A 168 -13.49 -7.70 42.83
CA SER A 168 -13.39 -9.11 43.14
C SER A 168 -12.15 -9.65 42.45
N SER A 169 -11.04 -9.59 43.19
CA SER A 169 -9.84 -10.37 42.91
C SER A 169 -10.21 -11.84 42.96
N ALA A 170 -10.42 -12.46 41.79
CA ALA A 170 -10.46 -13.90 41.65
C ALA A 170 -9.03 -14.40 41.38
N PRO A 171 -8.45 -15.26 42.25
CA PRO A 171 -7.16 -15.88 41.96
C PRO A 171 -7.31 -16.83 40.76
N ALA A 172 -6.39 -16.71 39.81
CA ALA A 172 -6.33 -17.57 38.63
C ALA A 172 -6.03 -19.02 39.05
N PRO A 173 -6.77 -20.04 38.55
CA PRO A 173 -6.35 -21.41 38.66
C PRO A 173 -5.15 -21.66 37.73
N ASP A 174 -4.11 -22.16 38.37
CA ASP A 174 -2.89 -22.74 37.85
C ASP A 174 -3.19 -23.63 36.63
N ARG A 175 -2.79 -23.18 35.44
CA ARG A 175 -2.97 -23.95 34.20
C ARG A 175 -1.65 -24.59 33.83
N ALA A 176 -1.48 -25.80 34.36
CA ALA A 176 -0.46 -26.76 33.99
C ALA A 176 -0.25 -26.82 32.47
N ALA A 177 1.01 -26.63 32.05
CA ALA A 177 1.44 -26.82 30.69
C ALA A 177 1.49 -28.32 30.35
N PRO A 178 0.82 -28.80 29.30
CA PRO A 178 1.13 -30.10 28.74
C PRO A 178 2.40 -29.99 27.91
N SER A 179 3.49 -30.53 28.44
CA SER A 179 4.65 -30.99 27.68
C SER A 179 4.18 -31.96 26.59
N ALA A 180 4.34 -31.59 25.33
CA ALA A 180 4.17 -32.50 24.21
C ALA A 180 5.53 -32.73 23.52
N PRO A 181 5.88 -33.99 23.22
CA PRO A 181 7.25 -34.41 22.91
C PRO A 181 7.67 -34.13 21.47
N LEU A 182 8.98 -33.92 21.33
CA LEU A 182 9.75 -34.11 20.10
C LEU A 182 9.35 -35.42 19.40
N ALA A 183 8.80 -35.31 18.20
CA ALA A 183 8.77 -36.42 17.26
C ALA A 183 9.55 -36.00 16.00
N VAL A 184 10.83 -36.34 16.02
CA VAL A 184 11.70 -36.48 14.86
C VAL A 184 11.15 -37.62 14.01
N ALA A 185 10.76 -37.34 12.78
CA ALA A 185 10.56 -38.36 11.76
C ALA A 185 11.32 -37.97 10.50
N LEU A 186 12.57 -38.44 10.44
CA LEU A 186 13.24 -38.77 9.18
C LEU A 186 12.31 -39.66 8.37
N ARG A 187 12.21 -39.46 7.05
CA ARG A 187 12.04 -40.56 6.09
C ARG A 187 12.48 -40.15 4.66
N PRO A 188 12.78 -41.14 3.80
CA PRO A 188 14.01 -41.17 3.01
C PRO A 188 13.81 -40.92 1.51
N SER A 189 14.94 -40.76 0.82
CA SER A 189 15.11 -40.76 -0.63
C SER A 189 14.66 -42.08 -1.27
N GLY A 190 13.88 -41.95 -2.34
CA GLY A 190 13.63 -42.94 -3.38
C GLY A 190 13.45 -42.19 -4.69
#